data_AF-A0A4P9XKV2-F1
#
_entry.id   AF-A0A4P9XKV2-F1
#
_cell.length_a   1.000
_cell.length_b   1.000
_cell.length_c   1.000
_cell.angle_alpha   90.00
_cell.angle_beta   90.00
_cell.angle_gamma   90.00
#
_symmetry.space_group_name_H-M   'P 1'
#
loop_
_entity.id
_entity.type
_entity.pdbx_description
1 polymer ?
#
loop_
_entity_poly.entity_id
_entity_poly.type
_entity_poly.pdbx_seq_one_letter_code
_entity_poly.pdbx_strand_id
1 'polypeptide(L)'
;MTQEPVTQYAPFDRTSVPRGDQNDGQWGDPCPGAKWDFSGIWQWRNLRQQGVLTTPTTAAAPWKRFWDSVSQTPWLFNTADKTFISYDDTQSLSIKTKYARCSGLGGVMVWALHQDNGELMDTVQEINGNGAC
;
A
#
# COMPACT_ATOMS: atom_id res chain seq x y z
N MET A 1 -13.30 1.77 5.09
CA MET A 1 -12.41 1.53 6.26
C MET A 1 -13.16 1.38 7.60
N THR A 2 -14.48 1.14 7.60
CA THR A 2 -15.34 1.14 8.81
C THR A 2 -15.93 -0.22 9.15
N GLN A 3 -15.44 -1.31 8.54
CA GLN A 3 -16.06 -2.63 8.74
C GLN A 3 -15.93 -3.14 10.17
N GLU A 4 -14.87 -2.79 10.91
CA GLU A 4 -14.58 -3.36 12.23
C GLU A 4 -13.94 -2.35 13.22
N PRO A 5 -14.61 -1.23 13.56
CA PRO A 5 -14.01 -0.14 14.33
C PRO A 5 -13.62 -0.52 15.77
N VAL A 6 -14.24 -1.56 16.34
CA VAL A 6 -13.95 -2.01 17.71
C VAL A 6 -12.73 -2.95 17.76
N THR A 7 -12.45 -3.68 16.67
CA THR A 7 -11.36 -4.68 16.63
C THR A 7 -10.12 -4.20 15.87
N GLN A 8 -10.26 -3.16 15.05
CA GLN A 8 -9.19 -2.53 14.26
C GLN A 8 -8.79 -1.14 14.77
N TYR A 9 -8.81 -0.92 16.08
CA TYR A 9 -8.34 0.32 16.69
C TYR A 9 -6.81 0.33 16.83
N ALA A 10 -6.16 1.32 16.24
CA ALA A 10 -4.76 1.68 16.48
C ALA A 10 -4.71 3.10 17.06
N PRO A 11 -4.23 3.31 18.29
CA PRO A 11 -4.18 4.64 18.88
C PRO A 11 -3.24 5.55 18.10
N PHE A 12 -3.66 6.79 17.84
CA PHE A 12 -2.81 7.77 17.19
C PHE A 12 -1.75 8.29 18.17
N ASP A 13 -0.49 7.94 17.91
CA ASP A 13 0.66 8.50 18.62
C ASP A 13 1.16 9.77 17.91
N ARG A 14 1.20 10.89 18.63
CA ARG A 14 1.74 12.17 18.14
C ARG A 14 3.25 12.28 18.31
N THR A 15 3.83 11.37 19.08
CA THR A 15 5.22 11.45 19.54
C THR A 15 6.16 10.56 18.75
N SER A 16 5.66 9.63 17.96
CA SER A 16 6.47 8.79 17.07
C SER A 16 5.67 8.33 15.85
N VAL A 17 6.36 8.18 14.73
CA VAL A 17 5.81 7.47 13.57
C VAL A 17 6.11 5.97 13.77
N PRO A 18 5.12 5.08 13.64
CA PRO A 18 5.38 3.64 13.69
C PRO A 18 6.42 3.25 12.64
N ARG A 19 7.36 2.38 13.01
CA ARG A 19 8.32 1.84 12.06
C ARG A 19 7.59 1.06 10.97
N GLY A 20 7.93 1.36 9.72
CA GLY A 20 7.52 0.63 8.54
C GLY A 20 8.22 -0.71 8.41
N ASP A 21 8.59 -1.07 7.18
CA ASP A 21 9.27 -2.34 6.92
C ASP A 21 10.77 -2.33 7.31
N GLN A 22 11.48 -3.40 6.94
CA GLN A 22 12.91 -3.56 7.25
C GLN A 22 13.80 -2.46 6.64
N ASN A 23 13.34 -1.79 5.59
CA ASN A 23 14.05 -0.73 4.88
C ASN A 23 13.65 0.68 5.37
N ASP A 24 12.70 0.78 6.30
CA ASP A 24 12.30 2.05 6.90
C ASP A 24 13.32 2.51 7.96
N GLY A 25 14.32 3.25 7.49
CA GLY A 25 15.31 3.93 8.32
C GLY A 25 14.80 5.29 8.81
N GLN A 26 15.35 5.78 9.92
CA GLN A 26 15.03 7.12 10.40
C GLN A 26 15.53 8.18 9.40
N TRP A 27 14.64 9.12 9.08
CA TRP A 27 14.92 10.21 8.16
C TRP A 27 14.27 11.50 8.69
N GLY A 28 14.85 12.65 8.32
CA GLY A 28 14.33 13.97 8.66
C GLY A 28 14.54 14.93 7.50
N ASP A 29 13.58 15.85 7.33
CA ASP A 29 13.68 16.92 6.33
C ASP A 29 14.94 17.78 6.60
N PRO A 30 15.63 18.30 5.57
CA PRO A 30 16.77 19.21 5.74
C PRO A 30 16.44 20.53 6.46
N CYS A 31 15.17 20.82 6.76
CA CYS A 31 14.73 22.02 7.46
C CYS A 31 15.20 22.09 8.94
N PRO A 32 15.58 23.28 9.45
CA PRO A 32 15.92 23.47 10.87
C PRO A 32 14.77 23.05 11.79
N GLY A 33 15.07 22.19 12.76
CA GLY A 33 14.08 21.68 13.73
C GLY A 33 13.25 20.51 13.22
N ALA A 34 13.54 19.96 12.03
CA ALA A 34 12.91 18.74 11.56
C ALA A 34 13.22 17.56 12.51
N LYS A 35 12.17 16.83 12.85
CA LYS A 35 12.28 15.63 13.67
C LYS A 35 12.76 14.46 12.81
N TRP A 36 13.74 13.73 13.31
CA TRP A 36 14.17 12.47 12.73
C TRP A 36 13.28 11.36 13.28
N ASP A 37 12.55 10.70 12.39
CA ASP A 37 11.65 9.62 12.75
C ASP A 37 11.54 8.60 11.61
N PHE A 38 10.84 7.50 11.85
CA PHE A 38 10.50 6.54 10.81
C PHE A 38 9.50 7.14 9.82
N SER A 39 9.40 6.57 8.62
CA SER A 39 8.43 7.00 7.62
C SER A 39 7.08 6.27 7.73
N GLY A 40 7.06 5.07 8.33
CA GLY A 40 5.90 4.20 8.34
C GLY A 40 5.62 3.54 6.99
N ILE A 41 6.55 3.64 6.03
CA ILE A 41 6.39 3.09 4.68
C ILE A 41 6.68 1.59 4.68
N TRP A 42 5.78 0.85 4.03
CA TRP A 42 5.97 -0.55 3.68
C TRP A 42 6.08 -0.68 2.15
N GLN A 43 7.20 -1.20 1.68
CA GLN A 43 7.46 -1.42 0.27
C GLN A 43 6.74 -2.68 -0.21
N TRP A 44 6.16 -2.63 -1.41
CA TRP A 44 5.47 -3.78 -2.01
C TRP A 44 6.34 -5.03 -2.03
N ARG A 45 7.59 -4.90 -2.49
CA ARG A 45 8.55 -6.01 -2.54
C ARG A 45 8.74 -6.69 -1.19
N ASN A 46 8.69 -5.95 -0.08
CA ASN A 46 8.88 -6.47 1.26
C ASN A 46 7.61 -7.16 1.78
N LEU A 47 6.42 -6.61 1.49
CA LEU A 47 5.15 -7.28 1.77
C LEU A 47 5.08 -8.67 1.10
N ARG A 48 5.63 -8.78 -0.11
CA ARG A 48 5.71 -10.05 -0.85
C ARG A 48 6.83 -10.96 -0.33
N GLN A 49 8.05 -10.42 -0.16
CA GLN A 49 9.23 -11.20 0.25
C GLN A 49 9.11 -11.78 1.66
N GLN A 50 8.51 -11.05 2.61
CA GLN A 50 8.34 -11.48 4.00
C GLN A 50 7.11 -12.38 4.19
N GLY A 51 6.34 -12.62 3.12
CA GLY A 51 5.14 -13.46 3.19
C GLY A 51 3.96 -12.81 3.91
N VAL A 52 3.98 -11.49 4.15
CA VAL A 52 2.81 -10.74 4.65
C VAL A 52 1.63 -10.94 3.70
N LEU A 53 1.92 -10.84 2.40
CA LEU A 53 1.04 -11.23 1.30
C LEU A 53 1.61 -12.47 0.62
N THR A 54 0.86 -13.59 0.59
CA THR A 54 1.25 -14.82 -0.11
C THR A 54 0.90 -14.76 -1.59
N THR A 55 -0.21 -14.11 -1.93
CA THR A 55 -0.56 -13.67 -3.30
C THR A 55 -0.84 -12.16 -3.28
N PRO A 56 -0.96 -11.46 -4.43
CA PRO A 56 -1.25 -10.02 -4.44
C PRO A 56 -2.45 -9.61 -3.60
N THR A 57 -3.42 -10.51 -3.46
CA THR A 57 -4.71 -10.25 -2.80
C THR A 57 -4.98 -11.18 -1.61
N THR A 58 -3.99 -11.94 -1.13
CA THR A 58 -4.14 -12.86 0.02
C THR A 58 -3.04 -12.63 1.06
N ALA A 59 -3.44 -12.35 2.30
CA ALA A 59 -2.53 -12.17 3.43
C ALA A 59 -2.29 -13.47 4.21
N ALA A 60 -1.10 -13.62 4.81
CA ALA A 60 -0.81 -14.67 5.78
C ALA A 60 -1.09 -14.19 7.21
N ALA A 61 -1.53 -15.10 8.09
CA ALA A 61 -1.65 -14.81 9.51
C ALA A 61 -0.29 -14.34 10.10
N PRO A 62 -0.27 -13.34 11.01
CA PRO A 62 -1.41 -12.71 11.70
C PRO A 62 -2.06 -11.55 10.94
N TRP A 63 -1.64 -11.29 9.70
CA TRP A 63 -2.20 -10.24 8.85
C TRP A 63 -3.51 -10.68 8.20
N LYS A 64 -4.41 -9.70 8.04
CA LYS A 64 -5.67 -9.86 7.32
C LYS A 64 -5.78 -8.76 6.28
N ARG A 65 -6.05 -9.13 5.02
CA ARG A 65 -6.37 -8.19 3.95
C ARG A 65 -7.87 -7.94 3.92
N PHE A 66 -8.24 -6.70 3.71
CA PHE A 66 -9.60 -6.25 3.49
C PHE A 66 -9.66 -5.38 2.24
N TRP A 67 -10.86 -5.21 1.69
CA TRP A 67 -11.11 -4.43 0.50
C TRP A 67 -12.21 -3.40 0.76
N ASP A 68 -11.96 -2.15 0.41
CA ASP A 68 -12.96 -1.09 0.50
C ASP A 68 -13.64 -0.97 -0.87
N SER A 69 -14.91 -1.35 -0.96
CA SER A 69 -15.65 -1.29 -2.21
C SER A 69 -15.94 0.14 -2.67
N VAL A 70 -15.92 1.12 -1.77
CA VAL A 70 -16.24 2.51 -2.09
C VAL A 70 -15.02 3.21 -2.70
N SER A 71 -13.86 3.13 -2.04
CA SER A 71 -12.62 3.70 -2.56
C SER A 71 -11.89 2.80 -3.54
N GLN A 72 -12.28 1.52 -3.65
CA GLN A 72 -11.63 0.50 -4.47
C GLN A 72 -10.15 0.32 -4.12
N THR A 73 -9.87 0.23 -2.82
CA THR A 73 -8.51 0.11 -2.27
C THR A 73 -8.41 -0.98 -1.22
N PRO A 74 -7.29 -1.70 -1.14
CA PRO A 74 -7.04 -2.67 -0.08
C PRO A 74 -6.46 -2.02 1.18
N TRP A 75 -6.61 -2.71 2.30
CA TRP A 75 -5.79 -2.46 3.48
C TRP A 75 -5.44 -3.77 4.19
N LEU A 76 -4.33 -3.76 4.92
CA LEU A 76 -3.89 -4.85 5.79
C LEU A 76 -4.05 -4.42 7.25
N PHE A 77 -4.41 -5.39 8.08
CA PHE A 77 -4.42 -5.23 9.52
C PHE A 77 -3.74 -6.42 10.20
N ASN A 78 -2.72 -6.15 11.00
CA ASN A 78 -2.08 -7.16 11.83
C ASN A 78 -2.81 -7.26 13.17
N THR A 79 -3.39 -8.43 13.43
CA THR A 79 -4.20 -8.63 14.64
C THR A 79 -3.37 -8.68 15.94
N ALA A 80 -2.08 -8.99 15.84
CA ALA A 80 -1.17 -9.15 16.98
C ALA A 80 -0.64 -7.81 17.50
N ASP A 81 -0.14 -6.94 16.61
CA ASP A 81 0.48 -5.66 16.99
C ASP A 81 -0.37 -4.43 16.63
N LYS A 82 -1.55 -4.63 16.02
CA LYS A 82 -2.50 -3.59 15.60
C LYS A 82 -1.97 -2.67 14.49
N THR A 83 -0.95 -3.10 13.74
CA THR A 83 -0.45 -2.35 12.58
C THR A 83 -1.50 -2.32 11.47
N PHE A 84 -1.78 -1.13 10.96
CA PHE A 84 -2.64 -0.87 9.81
C PHE A 84 -1.79 -0.39 8.63
N ILE A 85 -2.00 -0.96 7.44
CA ILE A 85 -1.31 -0.55 6.22
C ILE A 85 -2.35 -0.34 5.11
N SER A 86 -2.46 0.88 4.61
CA SER A 86 -3.13 1.17 3.33
C SER A 86 -2.11 1.08 2.21
N TYR A 87 -2.48 0.46 1.09
CA TYR A 87 -1.56 0.22 -0.02
C TYR A 87 -2.32 0.08 -1.34
N ASP A 88 -1.58 -0.08 -2.44
CA ASP A 88 -2.12 -0.53 -3.73
C ASP A 88 -1.65 -1.96 -4.00
N ASP A 89 -2.54 -2.77 -4.58
CA ASP A 89 -2.21 -4.09 -5.12
C ASP A 89 -2.63 -4.19 -6.59
N THR A 90 -2.45 -5.38 -7.17
CA THR A 90 -2.81 -5.62 -8.58
C THR A 90 -4.30 -5.37 -8.86
N GLN A 91 -5.19 -5.57 -7.87
CA GLN A 91 -6.62 -5.33 -8.04
C GLN A 91 -6.91 -3.82 -8.12
N SER A 92 -6.40 -3.02 -7.19
CA SER A 92 -6.64 -1.57 -7.19
C SER A 92 -5.92 -0.87 -8.35
N LEU A 93 -4.72 -1.33 -8.73
CA LEU A 93 -4.00 -0.78 -9.88
C LEU A 93 -4.70 -1.07 -11.20
N SER A 94 -5.23 -2.28 -11.42
CA SER A 94 -5.98 -2.60 -12.64
C SER A 94 -7.24 -1.71 -12.79
N ILE A 95 -7.89 -1.40 -11.68
CA ILE A 95 -9.03 -0.45 -11.66
C ILE A 95 -8.56 0.97 -12.02
N LYS A 96 -7.46 1.45 -11.41
CA LYS A 96 -6.91 2.79 -11.67
C LYS A 96 -6.43 2.94 -13.11
N THR A 97 -5.74 1.94 -13.67
CA THR A 97 -5.21 1.96 -15.04
C THR A 97 -6.36 1.91 -16.05
N LYS A 98 -7.39 1.09 -15.80
CA LYS A 98 -8.63 1.09 -16.59
C LYS A 98 -9.32 2.45 -16.54
N TYR A 99 -9.47 3.04 -15.35
CA TYR A 99 -10.08 4.35 -15.21
C TYR A 99 -9.30 5.43 -15.98
N ALA A 100 -7.98 5.44 -15.88
CA ALA A 100 -7.13 6.38 -16.59
C ALA A 100 -7.30 6.26 -18.11
N ARG A 101 -7.30 5.03 -18.65
CA ARG A 101 -7.58 4.80 -20.08
C ARG A 101 -8.97 5.30 -20.47
N CYS A 102 -10.01 4.83 -19.78
CA CYS A 102 -11.40 5.09 -20.17
C CYS A 102 -11.81 6.55 -20.00
N SER A 103 -11.09 7.29 -19.16
CA SER A 103 -11.25 8.74 -19.01
C SER A 103 -10.35 9.55 -19.96
N GLY A 104 -9.55 8.89 -20.82
CA GLY A 104 -8.65 9.56 -21.76
C GLY A 104 -7.51 10.34 -21.08
N LEU A 105 -7.07 9.92 -19.89
CA LEU A 105 -5.94 10.54 -19.20
C LEU A 105 -4.62 10.16 -19.88
N GLY A 106 -3.59 11.01 -19.73
CA GLY A 106 -2.29 10.79 -20.37
C GLY A 106 -1.50 9.58 -19.85
N GLY A 107 -1.89 8.99 -18.72
CA GLY A 107 -1.25 7.81 -18.13
C GLY A 107 -1.33 7.80 -16.61
N VAL A 108 -0.43 7.03 -15.99
CA VAL A 108 -0.24 6.96 -14.54
C VAL A 108 1.25 7.12 -14.20
N MET A 109 1.55 7.63 -13.01
CA MET A 109 2.89 7.73 -12.46
C MET A 109 3.02 6.76 -11.28
N VAL A 110 4.18 6.10 -11.16
CA VAL A 110 4.47 5.19 -10.05
C VAL A 110 5.53 5.78 -9.13
N TRP A 111 5.31 5.66 -7.82
CA TRP A 111 6.29 6.03 -6.80
C TRP A 111 6.45 4.87 -5.81
N ALA A 112 7.63 4.27 -5.63
CA ALA A 112 8.82 4.40 -6.45
C ALA A 112 9.24 3.03 -7.00
N LEU A 113 9.83 3.01 -8.19
CA LEU A 113 10.10 1.78 -8.94
C LEU A 113 10.90 0.72 -8.14
N HIS A 114 11.85 1.15 -7.29
CA HIS A 114 12.67 0.23 -6.49
C HIS A 114 11.92 -0.51 -5.38
N GLN A 115 10.72 -0.03 -5.03
CA GLN A 115 9.85 -0.59 -3.99
C GLN A 115 8.95 -1.71 -4.52
N ASP A 116 8.89 -1.87 -5.85
CA ASP A 116 8.17 -2.95 -6.53
C ASP A 116 9.11 -4.13 -6.83
N ASN A 117 8.53 -5.32 -7.00
CA ASN A 117 9.20 -6.53 -7.50
C ASN A 117 8.88 -6.84 -8.97
N GLY A 118 8.16 -5.93 -9.66
CA GLY A 118 7.70 -6.04 -11.04
C GLY A 118 6.20 -6.34 -11.16
N GLU A 119 5.59 -6.92 -10.12
CA GLU A 119 4.19 -7.37 -10.13
C GLU A 119 3.20 -6.20 -10.26
N LEU A 120 3.48 -5.07 -9.60
CA LEU A 120 2.65 -3.87 -9.75
C LEU A 120 2.90 -3.19 -11.10
N MET A 121 4.15 -3.14 -11.55
CA MET A 121 4.48 -2.58 -12.86
C MET A 121 3.83 -3.34 -14.01
N ASP A 122 3.79 -4.67 -13.95
CA ASP A 122 3.11 -5.50 -14.95
C ASP A 122 1.61 -5.18 -15.01
N THR A 123 0.98 -4.95 -13.85
CA THR A 123 -0.42 -4.50 -13.79
C THR A 123 -0.60 -3.08 -14.35
N VAL A 124 0.36 -2.18 -14.12
CA VAL A 124 0.32 -0.82 -14.67
C VAL A 124 0.37 -0.82 -16.19
N GLN A 125 1.17 -1.71 -16.78
CA GLN A 125 1.27 -1.86 -18.24
C GLN A 125 -0.05 -2.28 -18.89
N GLU A 126 -1.00 -2.81 -18.12
CA GLU A 126 -2.34 -3.10 -18.62
C GLU A 126 -2.97 -1.88 -19.26
N ILE A 127 -2.63 -0.64 -18.86
CA ILE A 127 -3.11 0.62 -19.44
C ILE A 127 -2.97 0.69 -20.97
N ASN A 128 -2.00 -0.01 -21.56
CA ASN A 128 -1.76 -0.07 -23.00
C ASN A 128 -2.60 -1.11 -23.75
N GLY A 129 -3.33 -1.98 -23.03
CA GLY A 129 -4.15 -3.03 -23.65
C GLY A 129 -5.36 -2.50 -24.44
N ASN A 130 -5.84 -3.27 -25.41
CA ASN A 130 -7.02 -2.95 -26.23
C ASN A 130 -8.36 -3.35 -25.55
N GLY A 131 -8.36 -3.55 -24.22
CA GLY A 131 -9.55 -3.96 -23.48
C GLY A 131 -10.62 -2.86 -23.46
N ALA A 132 -11.89 -3.28 -23.58
CA ALA A 132 -13.02 -2.36 -23.65
C ALA A 132 -13.16 -1.48 -22.39
N CYS A 133 -13.45 -0.21 -22.67
CA CYS A 133 -14.16 0.71 -21.80
C CYS A 133 -15.67 0.50 -22.04
#